data_AF-A0A7K8MNF5-F1
#
_entry.id   AF-A0A7K8MNF5-F1
#
_cell.length_a   1.000
_cell.length_b   1.000
_cell.length_c   1.000
_cell.angle_alpha   90.00
_cell.angle_beta   90.00
_cell.angle_gamma   90.00
#
_symmetry.space_group_name_H-M   'P 1'
#
loop_
_entity.id
_entity.type
_entity.pdbx_description
1 polymer ?
#
loop_
_entity_poly.entity_id
_entity_poly.type
_entity_poly.pdbx_seq_one_letter_code
_entity_poly.pdbx_strand_id
1 'polypeptide(L)'
;PPRLQSGMNLQICFVNDSGSDKDSDGDDSKTETSLDTPVSPMSKQSSSYSDRDTTEEESESLDDMDFLTRQKKLQAEAKMALAMAKPMAKMQVEVEKQNRKKSPVADLLPHMPHISECLMKRSLKPTDLRDMTIGQLQVIVNDLHSQIES
;
A
#
# COMPACT_ATOMS: atom_id res chain seq x y z
N PRO A 1 24.93 14.76 31.21
CA PRO A 1 24.84 14.29 29.81
C PRO A 1 23.40 14.51 29.31
N PRO A 2 23.15 15.36 28.29
CA PRO A 2 21.80 15.62 27.81
C PRO A 2 21.38 14.56 26.80
N ARG A 3 20.14 14.06 26.91
CA ARG A 3 19.49 13.28 25.85
C ARG A 3 18.89 14.26 24.84
N LEU A 4 19.31 14.14 23.59
CA LEU A 4 18.64 14.73 22.44
C LEU A 4 17.30 14.00 22.23
N GLN A 5 16.24 14.49 22.89
CA GLN A 5 14.88 14.23 22.45
C GLN A 5 14.61 15.19 21.29
N SER A 6 14.88 14.76 20.06
CA SER A 6 14.34 15.44 18.87
C SER A 6 12.84 15.16 18.81
N GLY A 7 12.08 15.85 19.66
CA GLY A 7 10.63 15.94 19.55
C GLY A 7 10.31 17.01 18.52
N MET A 8 9.69 16.62 17.42
CA MET A 8 9.14 17.55 16.44
C MET A 8 7.97 18.28 17.10
N ASN A 9 8.24 19.44 17.72
CA ASN A 9 7.22 20.25 18.40
C ASN A 9 6.42 21.03 17.35
N LEU A 10 5.49 20.34 16.68
CA LEU A 10 4.58 20.95 15.72
C LEU A 10 3.53 21.76 16.49
N GLN A 11 3.77 23.07 16.61
CA GLN A 11 2.80 24.04 17.10
C GLN A 11 1.76 24.31 15.99
N ILE A 12 0.54 23.84 16.20
CA ILE A 12 -0.57 24.04 15.26
C ILE A 12 -1.05 25.49 15.40
N CYS A 13 -0.90 26.29 14.34
CA CYS A 13 -1.39 27.66 14.29
C CYS A 13 -2.85 27.67 13.82
N PHE A 14 -3.78 28.05 14.69
CA PHE A 14 -5.15 28.36 14.29
C PHE A 14 -5.19 29.79 13.75
N VAL A 15 -5.25 29.92 12.43
CA VAL A 15 -5.52 31.20 11.75
C VAL A 15 -7.02 31.42 11.74
N ASN A 16 -7.47 32.55 12.26
CA ASN A 16 -8.87 32.94 12.23
C ASN A 16 -9.19 33.41 10.80
N ASP A 17 -10.13 32.74 10.14
CA ASP A 17 -10.56 33.05 8.78
C ASP A 17 -11.44 34.33 8.80
N SER A 18 -10.78 35.48 8.84
CA SER A 18 -11.43 36.76 8.56
C SER A 18 -11.31 36.99 7.06
N GLY A 19 -12.40 36.70 6.36
CA GLY A 19 -12.46 36.55 4.92
C GLY A 19 -11.91 37.70 4.09
N SER A 20 -11.32 37.32 2.96
CA SER A 20 -11.32 38.11 1.75
C SER A 20 -11.25 37.14 0.57
N ASP A 21 -12.36 37.03 -0.17
CA ASP A 21 -12.45 36.37 -1.46
C ASP A 21 -11.28 36.78 -2.37
N LYS A 22 -10.48 35.80 -2.78
CA LYS A 22 -9.64 35.91 -3.97
C LYS A 22 -9.25 34.52 -4.46
N ASP A 23 -9.87 34.12 -5.57
CA ASP A 23 -9.54 32.92 -6.32
C ASP A 23 -8.05 32.92 -6.71
N SER A 24 -7.33 31.86 -6.34
CA SER A 24 -6.06 31.49 -6.97
C SER A 24 -5.76 30.03 -6.69
N ASP A 25 -6.04 29.18 -7.68
CA ASP A 25 -5.60 27.78 -7.72
C ASP A 25 -4.05 27.72 -7.72
N GLY A 26 -3.50 27.00 -6.75
CA GLY A 26 -2.08 26.79 -6.58
C GLY A 26 -1.83 25.50 -5.81
N ASP A 27 -1.93 24.38 -6.54
CA ASP A 27 -1.59 23.02 -6.11
C ASP A 27 -0.07 22.89 -5.88
N ASP A 28 0.33 22.50 -4.67
CA ASP A 28 1.67 21.98 -4.38
C ASP A 28 1.61 21.07 -3.12
N SER A 29 1.11 19.84 -3.29
CA SER A 29 1.32 18.78 -2.30
C SER A 29 2.64 18.06 -2.57
N LYS A 30 3.70 18.47 -1.85
CA LYS A 30 4.92 17.69 -1.70
C LYS A 30 4.67 16.53 -0.75
N THR A 31 4.54 15.30 -1.28
CA THR A 31 4.60 14.08 -0.48
C THR A 31 6.01 13.49 -0.57
N GLU A 32 6.74 13.69 0.52
CA GLU A 32 7.98 13.01 0.87
C GLU A 32 7.67 11.50 1.01
N THR A 33 7.92 10.69 -0.03
CA THR A 33 7.80 9.23 0.10
C THR A 33 9.12 8.67 0.62
N SER A 34 9.09 8.20 1.87
CA SER A 34 10.16 7.43 2.47
C SER A 34 10.43 6.20 1.62
N LEU A 35 11.68 6.03 1.20
CA LEU A 35 12.19 4.83 0.53
C LEU A 35 12.20 3.67 1.52
N ASP A 36 11.21 2.78 1.45
CA ASP A 36 11.33 1.43 1.99
C ASP A 36 10.91 0.45 0.90
N THR A 37 11.89 0.03 0.11
CA THR A 37 11.70 -1.04 -0.88
C THR A 37 12.06 -2.36 -0.21
N PRO A 38 11.14 -3.33 -0.10
CA PRO A 38 11.48 -4.62 0.48
C PRO A 38 12.44 -5.38 -0.44
N VAL A 39 13.64 -5.66 0.07
CA VAL A 39 14.67 -6.49 -0.57
C VAL A 39 14.13 -7.90 -0.80
N SER A 40 14.00 -8.30 -2.06
CA SER A 40 13.76 -9.70 -2.44
C SER A 40 15.07 -10.51 -2.37
N PRO A 41 15.05 -11.77 -1.89
CA PRO A 41 16.26 -12.57 -1.73
C PRO A 41 16.72 -13.13 -3.09
N MET A 42 17.88 -12.67 -3.57
CA MET A 42 18.49 -13.16 -4.80
C MET A 42 19.12 -14.55 -4.56
N SER A 43 18.60 -15.58 -5.24
CA SER A 43 19.23 -16.90 -5.30
C SER A 43 20.54 -16.82 -6.09
N LYS A 44 21.63 -17.28 -5.46
CA LYS A 44 22.94 -17.41 -6.09
C LYS A 44 22.93 -18.61 -7.03
N GLN A 45 22.91 -18.39 -8.34
CA GLN A 45 23.44 -19.35 -9.30
C GLN A 45 24.41 -18.61 -10.21
N SER A 46 25.70 -18.91 -10.04
CA SER A 46 26.74 -18.50 -10.96
C SER A 46 26.55 -19.22 -12.29
N SER A 47 26.49 -18.46 -13.38
CA SER A 47 26.87 -18.95 -14.70
C SER A 47 27.59 -17.83 -15.43
N SER A 48 28.89 -18.01 -15.59
CA SER A 48 29.78 -17.17 -16.40
C SER A 48 29.60 -17.54 -17.87
N TYR A 49 29.19 -16.57 -18.68
CA TYR A 49 29.57 -16.45 -20.08
C TYR A 49 29.50 -14.96 -20.43
N SER A 50 30.67 -14.38 -20.66
CA SER A 50 30.84 -13.04 -21.18
C SER A 50 30.54 -13.04 -22.68
N ASP A 51 29.63 -12.17 -23.12
CA ASP A 51 29.80 -11.55 -24.42
C ASP A 51 29.47 -10.06 -24.29
N ARG A 52 30.46 -9.24 -24.67
CA ARG A 52 30.44 -7.80 -24.52
C ARG A 52 29.68 -7.23 -25.72
N ASP A 53 28.46 -6.77 -25.48
CA ASP A 53 27.91 -5.66 -26.25
C ASP A 53 27.55 -4.55 -25.26
N THR A 54 28.59 -4.00 -24.64
CA THR A 54 28.53 -2.62 -24.13
C THR A 54 28.48 -1.74 -25.36
N THR A 55 27.28 -1.46 -25.87
CA THR A 55 27.02 -0.09 -26.26
C THR A 55 27.25 0.73 -25.00
N GLU A 56 28.45 1.29 -24.90
CA GLU A 56 28.78 2.34 -23.97
C GLU A 56 27.77 3.46 -24.28
N GLU A 57 26.58 3.39 -23.67
CA GLU A 57 25.81 4.59 -23.43
C GLU A 57 26.69 5.38 -22.47
N GLU A 58 27.46 6.25 -23.11
CA GLU A 58 28.12 7.40 -22.58
C GLU A 58 27.51 7.72 -21.22
N SER A 59 28.27 7.43 -20.17
CA SER A 59 28.02 7.97 -18.86
C SER A 59 28.32 9.47 -18.94
N GLU A 60 27.60 10.19 -19.81
CA GLU A 60 27.42 11.63 -19.70
C GLU A 60 26.93 11.82 -18.27
N SER A 61 27.73 12.53 -17.48
CA SER A 61 27.40 12.78 -16.09
C SER A 61 25.97 13.33 -16.06
N LEU A 62 25.10 12.77 -15.22
CA LEU A 62 23.73 13.29 -15.06
C LEU A 62 23.72 14.75 -14.59
N ASP A 63 24.89 15.26 -14.21
CA ASP A 63 25.17 16.61 -13.72
C ASP A 63 25.53 17.60 -14.85
N ASP A 64 25.86 17.13 -16.06
CA ASP A 64 26.17 17.99 -17.23
C ASP A 64 24.98 18.22 -18.17
N MET A 65 23.85 17.57 -17.91
CA MET A 65 22.61 17.77 -18.66
C MET A 65 21.86 19.02 -18.21
N ASP A 66 21.52 19.91 -19.15
CA ASP A 66 20.65 21.06 -18.89
C ASP A 66 19.37 20.63 -18.15
N PHE A 67 18.97 21.40 -17.13
CA PHE A 67 17.82 21.11 -16.26
C PHE A 67 16.56 20.70 -17.04
N LEU A 68 16.30 21.37 -18.17
CA LEU A 68 15.14 21.13 -19.01
C LEU A 68 15.19 19.77 -19.71
N THR A 69 16.38 19.30 -20.09
CA THR A 69 16.59 17.98 -20.68
C THR A 69 16.40 16.89 -19.63
N ARG A 70 16.93 17.10 -18.42
CA ARG A 70 16.75 16.19 -17.28
C ARG A 70 15.28 16.07 -16.87
N GLN A 71 14.54 17.19 -16.81
CA GLN A 71 13.10 17.20 -16.53
C GLN A 71 12.32 16.40 -17.56
N LYS A 72 12.62 16.57 -18.86
CA LYS A 72 11.94 15.82 -19.94
C LYS A 72 12.20 14.31 -19.83
N LYS A 73 13.44 13.90 -19.54
CA LYS A 73 13.80 12.49 -19.36
C LYS A 73 13.04 11.88 -18.18
N LEU A 74 13.09 12.52 -17.00
CA LEU A 74 12.38 12.05 -15.81
C LEU A 74 10.85 12.01 -16.01
N GLN A 75 10.29 13.01 -16.71
CA GLN A 75 8.86 13.02 -17.02
C GLN A 75 8.47 11.87 -17.96
N ALA A 76 9.29 11.56 -18.96
CA ALA A 76 9.06 10.44 -19.86
C ALA A 76 9.10 9.10 -19.10
N GLU A 77 10.10 8.92 -18.23
CA GLU A 77 10.22 7.74 -17.37
C GLU A 77 9.02 7.59 -16.43
N ALA A 78 8.61 8.66 -15.75
CA ALA A 78 7.43 8.65 -14.88
C ALA A 78 6.15 8.32 -15.65
N LYS A 79 5.97 8.88 -16.86
CA LYS A 79 4.81 8.57 -17.71
C LYS A 79 4.77 7.09 -18.10
N MET A 80 5.91 6.51 -18.45
CA MET A 80 6.00 5.08 -18.75
C MET A 80 5.73 4.23 -17.51
N ALA A 81 6.33 4.56 -16.37
CA ALA A 81 6.10 3.88 -15.10
C ALA A 81 4.62 3.90 -14.70
N LEU A 82 3.95 5.05 -14.81
CA LEU A 82 2.52 5.18 -14.54
C LEU A 82 1.67 4.34 -15.50
N ALA A 83 2.01 4.33 -16.79
CA ALA A 83 1.32 3.51 -17.79
C ALA A 83 1.40 2.01 -17.46
N MET A 84 2.56 1.55 -16.97
CA MET A 84 2.77 0.16 -16.53
C MET A 84 2.08 -0.14 -15.19
N ALA A 85 2.14 0.79 -14.23
CA ALA A 85 1.56 0.59 -12.90
C ALA A 85 0.03 0.59 -12.91
N LYS A 86 -0.61 1.38 -13.79
CA LYS A 86 -2.07 1.53 -13.84
C LYS A 86 -2.86 0.22 -14.00
N PRO A 87 -2.55 -0.68 -14.96
CA PRO A 87 -3.23 -1.97 -15.04
C PRO A 87 -2.95 -2.85 -13.82
N MET A 88 -1.73 -2.82 -13.29
CA MET A 88 -1.37 -3.60 -12.10
C MET A 88 -2.13 -3.14 -10.86
N ALA A 89 -2.26 -1.83 -10.64
CA ALA A 89 -3.04 -1.27 -9.55
C ALA A 89 -4.52 -1.65 -9.67
N LYS A 90 -5.11 -1.58 -10.88
CA LYS A 90 -6.49 -2.03 -11.11
C LYS A 90 -6.67 -3.52 -10.81
N MET A 91 -5.73 -4.34 -11.27
CA MET A 91 -5.73 -5.78 -11.01
C MET A 91 -5.60 -6.06 -9.52
N GLN A 92 -4.70 -5.38 -8.81
CA GLN A 92 -4.51 -5.51 -7.37
C GLN A 92 -5.80 -5.22 -6.60
N VAL A 93 -6.48 -4.13 -6.94
CA VAL A 93 -7.77 -3.77 -6.32
C VAL A 93 -8.85 -4.81 -6.61
N GLU A 94 -8.92 -5.34 -7.84
CA GLU A 94 -9.91 -6.36 -8.18
C GLU A 94 -9.62 -7.70 -7.46
N VAL A 95 -8.34 -8.08 -7.33
CA VAL A 95 -7.93 -9.27 -6.56
C VAL A 95 -8.32 -9.12 -5.09
N GLU A 96 -8.04 -7.98 -4.46
CA GLU A 96 -8.44 -7.71 -3.09
C GLU A 96 -9.96 -7.69 -2.92
N LYS A 97 -10.71 -7.10 -3.87
CA LYS A 97 -12.18 -7.10 -3.86
C LYS A 97 -12.75 -8.50 -3.95
N GLN A 98 -12.13 -9.40 -4.72
CA GLN A 98 -12.54 -10.80 -4.79
C GLN A 98 -12.20 -11.55 -3.50
N ASN A 99 -11.03 -11.31 -2.91
CA ASN A 99 -10.66 -11.92 -1.64
C ASN A 99 -11.54 -11.45 -0.48
N ARG A 100 -11.96 -10.17 -0.45
CA ARG A 100 -12.91 -9.65 0.53
C ARG A 100 -14.29 -10.31 0.47
N LYS A 101 -14.66 -10.99 -0.63
CA LYS A 101 -15.91 -11.74 -0.73
C LYS A 101 -15.80 -13.17 -0.17
N LYS A 102 -14.57 -13.65 0.07
CA LYS A 102 -14.32 -14.97 0.65
C LYS A 102 -14.14 -14.79 2.15
N SER A 103 -15.03 -15.37 2.94
CA SER A 103 -14.87 -15.33 4.39
C SER A 103 -13.67 -16.19 4.81
N PRO A 104 -12.75 -15.69 5.65
CA PRO A 104 -11.57 -16.45 6.09
C PRO A 104 -11.91 -17.78 6.79
N VAL A 105 -13.09 -17.88 7.38
CA VAL A 105 -13.56 -19.06 8.11
C VAL A 105 -14.50 -19.96 7.31
N ALA A 106 -14.77 -19.64 6.02
CA ALA A 106 -15.73 -20.37 5.20
C ALA A 106 -15.43 -21.88 5.12
N ASP A 107 -14.15 -22.25 5.00
CA ASP A 107 -13.73 -23.65 4.90
C ASP A 107 -13.82 -24.40 6.24
N LEU A 108 -13.77 -23.67 7.36
CA LEU A 108 -13.87 -24.22 8.71
C LEU A 108 -15.33 -24.36 9.17
N LEU A 109 -16.25 -23.57 8.57
CA LEU A 109 -17.68 -23.60 8.82
C LEU A 109 -18.49 -23.88 7.53
N PRO A 110 -18.20 -24.96 6.79
CA PRO A 110 -18.72 -25.18 5.43
C PRO A 110 -20.25 -25.36 5.39
N HIS A 111 -20.86 -25.78 6.50
CA HIS A 111 -22.30 -25.98 6.61
C HIS A 111 -23.08 -24.73 7.04
N MET A 112 -22.39 -23.61 7.29
CA MET A 112 -22.99 -22.39 7.84
C MET A 112 -22.59 -21.13 7.04
N PRO A 113 -22.92 -21.06 5.74
CA PRO A 113 -22.50 -19.95 4.87
C PRO A 113 -23.03 -18.59 5.33
N HIS A 114 -24.22 -18.56 5.95
CA HIS A 114 -24.82 -17.35 6.51
C HIS A 114 -23.97 -16.74 7.64
N ILE A 115 -23.28 -17.56 8.44
CA ILE A 115 -22.38 -17.07 9.50
C ILE A 115 -21.20 -16.32 8.89
N SER A 116 -20.61 -16.91 7.85
CA SER A 116 -19.48 -16.34 7.12
C SER A 116 -19.85 -14.98 6.49
N GLU A 117 -21.07 -14.85 5.98
CA GLU A 117 -21.61 -13.59 5.45
C GLU A 117 -21.89 -12.57 6.55
N CYS A 118 -22.51 -12.99 7.66
CA CYS A 118 -22.76 -12.13 8.82
C CYS A 118 -21.46 -11.61 9.45
N LEU A 119 -20.39 -12.42 9.46
CA LEU A 119 -19.06 -11.98 9.89
C LEU A 119 -18.51 -10.86 9.01
N MET A 120 -18.52 -11.07 7.69
CA MET A 120 -18.03 -10.05 6.74
C MET A 120 -18.87 -8.76 6.78
N LYS A 121 -20.17 -8.86 7.07
CA LYS A 121 -21.08 -7.71 7.21
C LYS A 121 -21.15 -7.14 8.63
N ARG A 122 -20.44 -7.71 9.60
CA ARG A 122 -20.51 -7.36 11.03
C ARG A 122 -21.96 -7.35 11.57
N SER A 123 -22.75 -8.34 11.16
CA SER A 123 -24.19 -8.44 11.45
C SER A 123 -24.58 -9.74 12.16
N LEU A 124 -23.63 -10.42 12.81
CA LEU A 124 -23.85 -11.64 13.60
C LEU A 124 -24.84 -11.39 14.74
N LYS A 125 -25.80 -12.31 14.92
CA LYS A 125 -26.78 -12.26 16.00
C LYS A 125 -26.52 -13.35 17.04
N PRO A 126 -26.94 -13.17 18.30
CA PRO A 126 -26.82 -14.22 19.32
C PRO A 126 -27.56 -15.51 18.97
N THR A 127 -28.63 -15.42 18.16
CA THR A 127 -29.36 -16.58 17.64
C THR A 127 -28.50 -17.45 16.73
N ASP A 128 -27.58 -16.85 15.99
CA ASP A 128 -26.77 -17.53 14.99
C ASP A 128 -25.70 -18.43 15.66
N LEU A 129 -25.41 -18.18 16.94
CA LEU A 129 -24.36 -18.84 17.71
C LEU A 129 -24.87 -19.92 18.68
N ARG A 130 -26.18 -19.97 18.92
CA ARG A 130 -26.79 -20.71 20.05
C ARG A 130 -26.55 -22.23 20.01
N ASP A 131 -26.54 -22.81 18.83
CA ASP A 131 -26.44 -24.25 18.62
C ASP A 131 -25.07 -24.69 18.08
N MET A 132 -24.07 -23.80 18.18
CA MET A 132 -22.72 -24.07 17.71
C MET A 132 -21.90 -24.83 18.75
N THR A 133 -21.07 -25.75 18.28
CA THR A 133 -20.09 -26.41 19.14
C THR A 133 -19.03 -25.42 19.62
N ILE A 134 -18.37 -25.73 20.74
CA ILE A 134 -17.28 -24.92 21.30
C ILE A 134 -16.19 -24.68 20.25
N GLY A 135 -15.82 -25.70 19.46
CA GLY A 135 -14.82 -25.57 18.41
C GLY A 135 -15.22 -24.57 17.32
N GLN A 136 -16.50 -24.57 16.90
CA GLN A 136 -16.99 -23.62 15.90
C GLN A 136 -17.07 -22.19 16.44
N LEU A 137 -17.46 -22.01 17.71
CA LEU A 137 -17.42 -20.72 18.37
C LEU A 137 -15.99 -20.18 18.48
N GLN A 138 -15.01 -21.06 18.76
CA GLN A 138 -13.60 -20.69 18.80
C GLN A 138 -13.12 -20.13 17.47
N VAL A 139 -13.52 -20.76 16.35
CA VAL A 139 -13.19 -20.28 15.00
C VAL A 139 -13.71 -18.86 14.79
N ILE A 140 -14.96 -18.59 15.18
CA ILE A 140 -15.57 -17.26 15.08
C ILE A 140 -14.83 -16.24 15.96
N VAL A 141 -14.56 -16.59 17.22
CA VAL A 141 -13.86 -15.71 18.15
C VAL A 141 -12.45 -15.38 17.66
N ASN A 142 -11.72 -16.37 17.15
CA ASN A 142 -10.37 -16.19 16.61
C ASN A 142 -10.36 -15.27 15.39
N ASP A 143 -11.34 -15.41 14.48
CA ASP A 143 -11.49 -14.53 13.32
C ASP A 143 -11.76 -13.09 13.75
N LEU A 144 -12.69 -12.89 14.69
CA LEU A 144 -13.00 -11.57 15.24
C LEU A 144 -11.79 -10.94 15.96
N HIS A 145 -11.04 -11.72 16.73
CA HIS A 145 -9.79 -11.25 17.38
C HIS A 145 -8.75 -10.84 16.34
N SER A 146 -8.53 -11.67 15.31
CA SER A 146 -7.56 -11.38 14.24
C SER A 146 -7.89 -10.09 13.49
N GLN A 147 -9.18 -9.78 13.31
CA GLN A 147 -9.65 -8.52 12.71
C GLN A 147 -9.45 -7.28 13.60
N ILE A 148 -9.28 -7.46 14.92
CA ILE A 148 -9.06 -6.36 15.88
C ILE A 148 -7.56 -6.12 16.08
N GLU A 149 -6.75 -7.18 16.05
CA GLU A 149 -5.30 -7.12 16.33
C GLU A 149 -4.43 -6.79 15.11
N SER A 150 -4.96 -6.92 13.89
CA SER A 150 -4.28 -6.54 12.62
C SER A 150 -4.45 -5.06 12.30
#